data_AF-A0A447MSB9-F1
#
_entry.id   AF-A0A447MSB9-F1
#
_cell.length_a   1.000
_cell.length_b   1.000
_cell.length_c   1.000
_cell.angle_alpha   90.00
_cell.angle_beta   90.00
_cell.angle_gamma   90.00
#
_symmetry.space_group_name_H-M   'P 1'
#
loop_
_entity.id
_entity.type
_entity.pdbx_description
1 polymer ?
#
loop_
_entity_poly.entity_id
_entity_poly.type
_entity_poly.pdbx_seq_one_letter_code
_entity_poly.pdbx_strand_id
1 'polypeptide(L)'
;MSGPVSGALPLWLNNEKWIIKDGWLTNPGPMTLRIDKDTADAVVKDNVTAGSAINWLRYMEITHSWTKINVDNLGVLTMQAAITGKKPGRW
;
A
#
# COMPACT_ATOMS: atom_id res chain seq x y z
N MET A 1 0.27 6.04 -3.53
CA MET A 1 0.78 6.05 -2.14
C MET A 1 2.13 6.74 -2.12
N SER A 2 2.40 7.62 -1.17
CA SER A 2 3.67 8.37 -1.09
C SER A 2 4.11 8.56 0.36
N GLY A 3 5.40 8.40 0.62
CA GLY A 3 6.00 8.53 1.95
C GLY A 3 7.32 7.77 2.02
N PRO A 4 8.04 7.85 3.14
CA PRO A 4 9.26 7.07 3.33
C PRO A 4 8.93 5.57 3.37
N VAL A 5 9.81 4.77 2.78
CA VAL A 5 9.76 3.31 2.81
C VAL A 5 11.14 2.81 3.21
N SER A 6 11.16 1.79 4.08
CA SER A 6 12.36 1.05 4.44
C SER A 6 12.13 -0.42 4.17
N GLY A 7 13.20 -1.15 3.90
CA GLY A 7 13.08 -2.57 3.63
C GLY A 7 14.38 -3.23 3.24
N ALA A 8 14.29 -4.54 3.04
CA ALA A 8 15.36 -5.34 2.49
C ALA A 8 14.81 -6.31 1.46
N LEU A 9 15.55 -6.48 0.37
CA LEU A 9 15.27 -7.45 -0.67
C LEU A 9 16.48 -8.38 -0.80
N PRO A 10 16.56 -9.45 0.02
CA PRO A 10 17.66 -10.39 -0.04
C PRO A 10 17.68 -11.07 -1.42
N LEU A 11 18.78 -10.92 -2.15
CA LEU A 11 18.95 -11.54 -3.47
C LEU A 11 19.52 -12.95 -3.33
N TRP A 12 18.93 -13.88 -4.06
CA TRP A 12 19.30 -15.29 -4.06
C TRP A 12 19.91 -15.66 -5.42
N LEU A 13 21.14 -15.19 -5.68
CA LEU A 13 21.78 -15.32 -7.00
C LEU A 13 22.13 -16.76 -7.39
N ASN A 14 22.34 -17.63 -6.39
CA ASN A 14 22.68 -19.04 -6.57
C ASN A 14 21.52 -19.94 -6.09
N ASN A 15 20.30 -19.64 -6.53
CA ASN A 15 19.11 -20.42 -6.20
C ASN A 15 18.26 -20.67 -7.45
N GLU A 16 17.81 -21.91 -7.62
CA GLU A 16 17.04 -22.31 -8.82
C GLU A 16 15.60 -21.80 -8.82
N LYS A 17 15.07 -21.37 -7.66
CA LYS A 17 13.66 -21.01 -7.49
C LYS A 17 13.43 -19.53 -7.24
N TRP A 18 14.28 -18.88 -6.46
CA TRP A 18 14.02 -17.54 -5.94
C TRP A 18 15.04 -16.52 -6.44
N ILE A 19 14.56 -15.35 -6.88
CA ILE A 19 15.37 -14.15 -7.07
C ILE A 19 15.39 -13.34 -5.77
N ILE A 20 14.22 -13.19 -5.14
CA ILE A 20 14.04 -12.58 -3.81
C ILE A 20 13.24 -13.54 -2.96
N LYS A 21 13.71 -13.82 -1.74
CA LYS A 21 12.99 -14.63 -0.76
C LYS A 21 12.96 -13.94 0.59
N ASP A 22 11.77 -13.90 1.18
CA ASP A 22 11.50 -13.28 2.48
C ASP A 22 11.94 -11.80 2.54
N GLY A 23 11.83 -11.09 1.42
CA GLY A 23 12.00 -9.65 1.37
C GLY A 23 10.89 -8.95 2.15
N TRP A 24 11.16 -7.74 2.61
CA TRP A 24 10.19 -6.96 3.37
C TRP A 24 10.27 -5.47 3.09
N LEU A 25 9.12 -4.81 3.21
CA LEU A 25 9.00 -3.35 3.19
C LEU A 25 8.14 -2.89 4.38
N THR A 26 8.44 -1.72 4.92
CA THR A 26 7.65 -1.04 5.95
C THR A 26 7.71 0.48 5.74
N ASN A 27 6.84 1.22 6.41
CA ASN A 27 6.93 2.66 6.49
C ASN A 27 7.57 3.08 7.84
N PRO A 28 8.78 3.66 7.84
CA PRO A 28 9.39 4.18 9.06
C PRO A 28 8.73 5.47 9.56
N GLY A 29 7.82 6.06 8.77
CA GLY A 29 7.10 7.28 9.09
C GLY A 29 5.76 7.36 8.34
N PRO A 30 4.96 8.42 8.55
CA PRO A 30 3.64 8.54 7.96
C PRO A 30 3.68 8.48 6.42
N MET A 31 2.72 7.78 5.82
CA MET A 31 2.50 7.81 4.37
C MET A 31 1.11 8.32 4.04
N THR A 32 0.95 8.83 2.83
CA THR A 32 -0.35 9.24 2.30
C THR A 32 -0.79 8.28 1.22
N LEU A 33 -1.99 7.72 1.37
CA LEU A 33 -2.72 7.06 0.29
C LEU A 33 -3.71 8.03 -0.30
N ARG A 34 -3.60 8.22 -1.62
CA ARG A 34 -4.47 9.09 -2.42
C ARG A 34 -5.16 8.22 -3.45
N ILE A 35 -6.49 8.31 -3.50
CA ILE A 35 -7.27 7.81 -4.63
C ILE A 35 -7.35 8.96 -5.65
N ASP A 36 -7.25 8.64 -6.93
CA ASP A 36 -7.41 9.65 -7.97
C ASP A 36 -8.83 10.23 -7.96
N LYS A 37 -8.94 11.46 -8.47
CA LYS A 37 -10.18 12.24 -8.39
C LYS A 37 -11.33 11.55 -9.12
N ASP A 38 -11.08 11.00 -10.30
CA ASP A 38 -12.13 10.43 -11.15
C ASP A 38 -12.69 9.14 -10.54
N THR A 39 -11.81 8.28 -10.01
CA THR A 39 -12.22 7.09 -9.24
C THR A 39 -13.00 7.49 -7.99
N ALA A 40 -12.53 8.50 -7.26
CA ALA A 40 -13.20 8.98 -6.06
C ALA A 40 -14.56 9.64 -6.34
N ASP A 41 -14.71 10.31 -7.47
CA ASP A 41 -15.95 10.96 -7.89
C ASP A 41 -16.96 9.92 -8.40
N ALA A 42 -16.50 8.86 -9.08
CA ALA A 42 -17.34 7.72 -9.49
C ALA A 42 -17.98 7.03 -8.27
N VAL A 43 -17.20 6.75 -7.22
CA VAL A 43 -17.71 6.09 -5.99
C VAL A 43 -18.73 6.98 -5.26
N VAL A 44 -18.56 8.31 -5.27
CA VAL A 44 -19.49 9.25 -4.61
C VAL A 44 -20.80 9.42 -5.39
N LYS A 45 -20.72 9.43 -6.74
CA LYS A 45 -21.88 9.62 -7.61
C LYS A 45 -22.95 8.55 -7.41
N ASP A 46 -22.54 7.32 -7.11
CA ASP A 46 -23.45 6.18 -6.91
C ASP A 46 -24.06 6.11 -5.50
N ASN A 47 -23.66 6.97 -4.55
CA ASN A 47 -24.15 6.97 -3.17
C ASN A 47 -24.40 8.37 -2.62
N VAL A 48 -25.47 9.02 -3.11
CA VAL A 48 -25.92 10.37 -2.72
C VAL A 48 -26.14 10.51 -1.19
N THR A 49 -26.41 9.41 -0.47
CA THR A 49 -26.59 9.38 0.99
C THR A 49 -25.27 9.26 1.80
N ALA A 50 -24.14 8.95 1.16
CA ALA A 50 -22.86 8.66 1.81
C ALA A 50 -21.78 9.75 1.58
N GLY A 51 -22.16 10.95 1.14
CA GLY A 51 -21.25 12.05 0.76
C GLY A 51 -20.20 12.42 1.81
N SER A 52 -20.47 12.17 3.09
CA SER A 52 -19.53 12.43 4.20
C SER A 52 -18.62 11.23 4.54
N ALA A 53 -19.08 10.01 4.23
CA ALA A 53 -18.44 8.75 4.61
C ALA A 53 -17.50 8.18 3.54
N ILE A 54 -17.48 8.72 2.31
CA ILE A 54 -16.54 8.27 1.26
C ILE A 54 -15.35 9.24 1.12
N ASN A 55 -15.47 10.48 1.60
CA ASN A 55 -14.44 11.51 1.40
C ASN A 55 -13.09 11.19 2.07
N TRP A 56 -13.08 10.43 3.18
CA TRP A 56 -11.83 10.01 3.82
C TRP A 56 -11.06 8.96 3.00
N LEU A 57 -11.70 8.23 2.08
CA LEU A 57 -11.00 7.31 1.18
C LEU A 57 -10.10 8.05 0.19
N ARG A 58 -10.43 9.32 -0.13
CA ARG A 58 -9.63 10.15 -1.04
C ARG A 58 -8.23 10.42 -0.51
N TYR A 59 -8.13 10.54 0.81
CA TYR A 59 -6.91 10.85 1.53
C TYR A 59 -6.89 10.06 2.82
N MET A 60 -6.10 8.98 2.87
CA MET A 60 -5.83 8.25 4.10
C MET A 60 -4.39 8.46 4.54
N GLU A 61 -4.20 8.73 5.82
CA GLU A 61 -2.88 8.67 6.44
C GLU A 61 -2.63 7.23 6.84
N ILE A 62 -1.61 6.60 6.24
CA ILE A 62 -1.10 5.30 6.64
C ILE A 62 -0.11 5.53 7.77
N THR A 63 -0.42 4.93 8.92
CA THR A 63 0.43 5.00 10.12
C THR A 63 1.40 3.84 10.19
N HIS A 64 0.97 2.65 9.76
CA HIS A 64 1.80 1.46 9.72
C HIS A 64 1.49 0.61 8.50
N SER A 65 2.51 0.01 7.93
CA SER A 65 2.48 -0.89 6.81
C SER A 65 3.61 -1.88 6.96
N TRP A 66 3.33 -3.13 6.69
CA TRP A 66 4.36 -4.13 6.53
C TRP A 66 4.01 -4.99 5.31
N THR A 67 5.05 -5.42 4.64
CA THR A 67 4.92 -6.25 3.44
C THR A 67 5.97 -7.34 3.48
N LYS A 68 5.59 -8.55 3.11
CA LYS A 68 6.50 -9.65 2.80
C LYS A 68 6.45 -9.92 1.29
N ILE A 69 7.62 -10.04 0.67
CA ILE A 69 7.81 -10.13 -0.78
C ILE A 69 8.62 -11.37 -1.11
N ASN A 70 8.17 -12.13 -2.11
CA ASN A 70 9.02 -13.10 -2.80
C ASN A 70 8.90 -12.88 -4.31
N VAL A 71 10.01 -13.08 -5.01
CA VAL A 71 10.07 -13.08 -6.47
C VAL A 71 10.74 -14.38 -6.90
N ASP A 72 10.06 -15.16 -7.73
CA ASP A 72 10.63 -16.41 -8.27
C ASP A 72 11.50 -16.16 -9.51
N ASN A 73 12.16 -17.22 -9.99
CA ASN A 73 13.02 -17.20 -11.17
C ASN A 73 12.29 -16.93 -12.50
N LEU A 74 10.96 -16.99 -12.53
CA LEU A 74 10.12 -16.62 -13.68
C LEU A 74 9.69 -15.14 -13.61
N GLY A 75 10.08 -14.43 -12.55
CA GLY A 75 9.71 -13.03 -12.32
C GLY A 75 8.33 -12.86 -11.67
N VAL A 76 7.70 -13.94 -11.20
CA VAL A 76 6.41 -13.84 -10.50
C VAL A 76 6.63 -13.25 -9.12
N LEU A 77 5.96 -12.12 -8.88
CA LEU A 77 5.97 -11.45 -7.59
C LEU A 77 4.77 -11.92 -6.75
N THR A 78 5.07 -12.42 -5.55
CA THR A 78 4.07 -12.72 -4.53
C THR A 78 4.27 -11.80 -3.33
N MET A 79 3.17 -11.25 -2.84
CA MET A 79 3.20 -10.25 -1.78
C MET A 79 2.10 -10.50 -0.77
N GLN A 80 2.46 -10.46 0.51
CA GLN A 80 1.51 -10.34 1.61
C GLN A 80 1.73 -8.99 2.26
N ALA A 81 0.67 -8.19 2.41
CA ALA A 81 0.76 -6.86 2.99
C ALA A 81 -0.34 -6.63 4.02
N ALA A 82 -0.02 -5.89 5.08
CA ALA A 82 -1.02 -5.29 5.95
C ALA A 82 -0.77 -3.78 6.06
N ILE A 83 -1.84 -3.01 6.01
CA ILE A 83 -1.81 -1.55 6.07
C ILE A 83 -2.80 -1.10 7.13
N THR A 84 -2.34 -0.25 8.04
CA THR A 84 -3.17 0.44 9.03
C THR A 84 -3.17 1.91 8.72
N GLY A 85 -4.37 2.47 8.57
CA GLY A 85 -4.56 3.89 8.31
C GLY A 85 -5.60 4.51 9.24
N LYS A 86 -5.58 5.84 9.30
CA LYS A 86 -6.57 6.64 10.02
C LYS A 86 -7.11 7.74 9.10
N LYS A 87 -8.33 8.20 9.41
CA LYS A 87 -8.89 9.41 8.81
C LYS A 87 -7.92 10.58 9.04
N PRO A 88 -7.70 11.47 8.06
CA PRO A 88 -6.92 12.68 8.27
C PRO A 88 -7.53 13.51 9.40
N GLY A 89 -6.74 13.82 10.42
CA GLY A 89 -7.13 14.71 11.49
C GLY A 89 -7.01 16.16 11.03
N ARG A 90 -8.00 16.66 10.28
CA ARG A 90 -8.30 18.09 10.04
C ARG A 90 -9.48 18.19 9.06
N TRP A 91 -10.68 18.42 9.60
CA TRP A 91 -11.80 19.14 9.00
C TRP A 91 -12.61 19.73 10.15
#